data_AF-R6Y3E9-F1
#
_entry.id   AF-R6Y3E9-F1
#
_cell.length_a   1.000
_cell.length_b   1.000
_cell.length_c   1.000
_cell.angle_alpha   90.00
_cell.angle_beta   90.00
_cell.angle_gamma   90.00
#
_symmetry.space_group_name_H-M   'P 1'
#
loop_
_entity.id
_entity.type
_entity.pdbx_description
1 polymer ?
#
loop_
_entity_poly.entity_id
_entity_poly.type
_entity_poly.pdbx_seq_one_letter_code
_entity_poly.pdbx_strand_id
1 'polypeptide(L)'
;MTNFKECINLSEDIVTTLDGKELILKGLHNYYGPLTMQLLPFGGIQGVNGGNLIIHVKNGYICPREIVYDGKKYTPKDFCSLPLELVNRVLPD
;
A
#
# COMPACT_ATOMS: atom_id res chain seq x y z
N MET A 1 -12.61 -0.97 7.36
CA MET A 1 -11.84 -1.22 6.13
C MET A 1 -11.82 0.09 5.36
N THR A 2 -10.69 0.46 4.76
CA THR A 2 -10.50 1.78 4.14
C THR A 2 -11.06 1.81 2.71
N ASN A 3 -12.00 2.71 2.44
CA ASN A 3 -12.51 2.95 1.09
C ASN A 3 -11.49 3.74 0.23
N PHE A 4 -10.84 3.07 -0.72
CA PHE A 4 -9.82 3.70 -1.57
C PHE A 4 -10.40 4.59 -2.68
N LYS A 5 -11.73 4.53 -2.90
CA LYS A 5 -12.44 5.41 -3.85
C LYS A 5 -12.66 6.84 -3.31
N GLU A 6 -12.27 7.08 -2.07
CA GLU A 6 -12.27 8.40 -1.44
C GLU A 6 -10.84 8.96 -1.32
N CYS A 7 -10.72 10.25 -1.02
CA CYS A 7 -9.43 10.86 -0.77
C CYS A 7 -8.88 10.33 0.56
N ILE A 8 -7.67 9.78 0.55
CA ILE A 8 -7.04 9.26 1.77
C ILE A 8 -6.46 10.41 2.60
N ASN A 9 -6.83 10.46 3.89
CA ASN A 9 -6.18 11.32 4.87
C ASN A 9 -4.83 10.71 5.27
N LEU A 10 -3.73 11.36 4.90
CA LEU A 10 -2.37 10.88 5.16
C LEU A 10 -1.99 10.87 6.66
N SER A 11 -2.78 11.54 7.51
CA SER A 11 -2.56 11.56 8.96
C SER A 11 -3.15 10.33 9.67
N GLU A 12 -3.93 9.52 8.96
CA GLU A 12 -4.57 8.32 9.48
C GLU A 12 -3.87 7.06 8.95
N ASP A 13 -4.04 5.95 9.67
CA ASP A 13 -3.60 4.64 9.20
C ASP A 13 -4.62 4.07 8.20
N ILE A 14 -4.14 3.39 7.15
CA ILE A 14 -5.00 2.56 6.31
C ILE A 14 -5.10 1.18 6.96
N VAL A 15 -6.34 0.68 7.11
CA VAL A 15 -6.62 -0.67 7.64
C VAL A 15 -7.38 -1.47 6.59
N THR A 16 -6.75 -2.53 6.10
CA THR A 16 -7.29 -3.42 5.08
C THR A 16 -6.80 -4.86 5.31
N THR A 17 -6.94 -5.73 4.31
CA THR A 17 -6.46 -7.12 4.37
C THR A 17 -5.66 -7.49 3.12
N LEU A 18 -4.76 -8.45 3.28
CA LEU A 18 -4.00 -9.07 2.20
C LEU A 18 -3.85 -10.57 2.50
N ASP A 19 -4.26 -11.42 1.56
CA ASP A 19 -4.32 -12.89 1.74
C ASP A 19 -5.11 -13.32 2.99
N GLY A 20 -6.21 -12.62 3.28
CA GLY A 20 -7.08 -12.89 4.42
C GLY A 20 -6.51 -12.47 5.79
N LYS A 21 -5.34 -11.82 5.82
CA LYS A 21 -4.71 -11.32 7.03
C LYS A 21 -4.79 -9.80 7.10
N GLU A 22 -4.84 -9.27 8.31
CA GLU A 22 -4.86 -7.83 8.55
C GLU A 22 -3.57 -7.17 8.02
N LEU A 23 -3.76 -6.05 7.34
CA LEU A 23 -2.71 -5.18 6.83
C LEU A 23 -3.00 -3.74 7.28
N ILE A 24 -2.07 -3.15 8.04
CA ILE A 24 -2.14 -1.76 8.49
C ILE A 24 -0.96 -1.00 7.91
N LEU A 25 -1.25 0.12 7.24
CA LEU A 25 -0.26 0.97 6.62
C LEU A 25 -0.19 2.30 7.37
N LYS A 26 0.99 2.61 7.93
CA LYS A 26 1.17 3.73 8.84
C LYS A 26 2.13 4.77 8.29
N GLY A 27 1.97 6.02 8.75
CA GLY A 27 2.86 7.12 8.40
C GLY A 27 2.88 7.40 6.90
N LEU A 28 1.69 7.54 6.32
CA LEU A 28 1.46 7.68 4.88
C LEU A 28 2.06 8.98 4.36
N HIS A 29 2.57 8.94 3.14
CA HIS A 29 3.03 10.12 2.40
C HIS A 29 2.85 9.92 0.90
N ASN A 30 2.74 11.02 0.17
CA ASN A 30 2.65 10.97 -1.27
C ASN A 30 3.95 10.45 -1.90
N TYR A 31 3.79 9.63 -2.92
CA TYR A 31 4.88 9.13 -3.75
C TYR A 31 4.95 9.90 -5.07
N TYR A 32 6.14 10.39 -5.40
CA TYR A 32 6.41 11.17 -6.62
C TYR A 32 7.49 10.54 -7.52
N GLY A 33 7.84 9.28 -7.26
CA GLY A 33 8.87 8.57 -8.01
C GLY A 33 8.33 7.86 -9.26
N PRO A 34 9.19 7.07 -9.94
CA PRO A 34 8.80 6.31 -11.11
C PRO A 34 7.80 5.20 -10.77
N LEU A 35 6.72 5.14 -11.54
CA LEU A 35 5.64 4.16 -11.42
C LEU A 35 5.74 3.13 -12.55
N THR A 36 5.23 1.92 -12.30
CA THR A 36 4.96 0.99 -13.39
C THR A 36 3.85 1.58 -14.28
N MET A 37 3.91 1.36 -15.60
CA MET A 37 2.95 1.91 -16.57
C MET A 37 1.55 1.27 -16.52
N GLN A 38 1.30 0.34 -15.59
CA GLN A 38 0.06 -0.43 -15.53
C GLN A 38 -1.01 0.32 -14.75
N LEU A 39 -2.06 0.82 -15.40
CA LEU A 39 -3.15 1.48 -14.68
C LEU A 39 -3.95 0.47 -13.83
N LEU A 40 -3.72 0.45 -12.51
CA LEU A 40 -4.52 -0.30 -11.55
C LEU A 40 -5.67 0.55 -11.00
N PRO A 41 -6.78 -0.05 -10.52
CA PRO A 41 -7.83 0.69 -9.83
C PRO A 41 -7.35 1.24 -8.48
N PHE A 42 -8.17 2.05 -7.82
CA PHE A 42 -7.89 2.50 -6.44
C PHE A 42 -7.78 1.30 -5.49
N GLY A 43 -6.82 1.37 -4.57
CA GLY A 43 -6.38 0.23 -3.74
C GLY A 43 -5.34 -0.66 -4.43
N GLY A 44 -5.03 -0.40 -5.70
CA GLY A 44 -4.03 -1.13 -6.47
C GLY A 44 -2.61 -0.94 -5.96
N ILE A 45 -1.90 -2.04 -5.70
CA ILE A 45 -0.47 -2.05 -5.41
C ILE A 45 0.29 -1.95 -6.74
N GLN A 46 0.73 -0.74 -7.02
CA GLN A 46 1.36 -0.32 -8.28
C GLN A 46 2.77 -0.88 -8.44
N GLY A 47 3.50 -1.05 -7.33
CA GLY A 47 4.86 -1.56 -7.37
C GLY A 47 5.55 -1.55 -6.02
N VAL A 48 6.73 -2.17 -6.01
CA VAL A 48 7.63 -2.28 -4.84
C VAL A 48 8.96 -1.54 -5.05
N ASN A 49 8.94 -0.46 -5.86
CA ASN A 49 10.15 0.14 -6.40
C ASN A 49 11.03 0.80 -5.33
N GLY A 50 12.33 0.49 -5.33
CA GLY A 50 13.29 0.99 -4.35
C GLY A 50 12.96 0.61 -2.90
N GLY A 51 12.15 -0.43 -2.68
CA GLY A 51 11.69 -0.84 -1.36
C GLY A 51 10.49 -0.03 -0.83
N ASN A 52 9.75 0.67 -1.70
CA ASN A 52 8.50 1.35 -1.35
C ASN A 52 7.29 0.52 -1.77
N LEU A 53 6.32 0.32 -0.89
CA LEU A 53 5.00 -0.21 -1.27
C LEU A 53 4.14 0.95 -1.81
N ILE A 54 3.93 0.99 -3.12
CA ILE A 54 3.23 2.09 -3.78
C ILE A 54 1.78 1.69 -4.02
N ILE A 55 0.84 2.50 -3.53
CA ILE A 55 -0.60 2.24 -3.64
C ILE A 55 -1.28 3.38 -4.40
N HIS A 56 -2.08 3.02 -5.39
CA HIS A 56 -2.91 3.97 -6.12
C HIS A 56 -4.16 4.33 -5.31
N VAL A 57 -4.36 5.62 -5.09
CA VAL A 57 -5.48 6.20 -4.32
C VAL A 57 -6.06 7.39 -5.08
N LYS A 58 -7.25 7.85 -4.69
CA LYS A 58 -7.93 8.95 -5.42
C LYS A 58 -7.12 10.24 -5.52
N ASN A 59 -6.31 10.53 -4.50
CA ASN A 59 -5.44 11.71 -4.45
C ASN A 59 -4.01 11.44 -4.98
N GLY A 60 -3.80 10.36 -5.75
CA GLY A 60 -2.54 10.06 -6.42
C GLY A 60 -1.94 8.73 -5.97
N TYR A 61 -0.67 8.74 -5.57
CA TYR A 61 0.03 7.54 -5.11
C TYR A 61 0.62 7.79 -3.74
N ILE A 62 0.55 6.79 -2.87
CA ILE A 62 1.05 6.88 -1.50
C ILE A 62 1.97 5.71 -1.17
N CYS A 63 2.85 5.96 -0.20
CA CYS A 63 3.70 4.96 0.42
C CYS A 63 3.59 5.05 1.95
N PRO A 64 3.56 3.92 2.67
CA PRO A 64 3.71 3.90 4.11
C PRO A 64 5.17 4.00 4.55
N ARG A 65 5.39 4.35 5.82
CA ARG A 65 6.70 4.26 6.49
C ARG A 65 6.85 3.01 7.35
N GLU A 66 5.73 2.48 7.84
CA GLU A 66 5.66 1.23 8.60
C GLU A 66 4.46 0.42 8.10
N ILE A 67 4.63 -0.89 8.04
CA ILE A 67 3.59 -1.84 7.66
C ILE A 67 3.42 -2.83 8.81
N VAL A 68 2.18 -3.03 9.26
CA VAL A 68 1.83 -4.12 10.17
C VAL A 68 1.07 -5.17 9.36
N TYR A 69 1.58 -6.39 9.34
CA TYR A 69 0.95 -7.51 8.65
C TYR A 69 0.92 -8.73 9.56
N ASP A 70 -0.26 -9.30 9.80
CA ASP A 70 -0.41 -10.46 10.69
C ASP A 70 0.16 -10.20 12.11
N GLY A 71 -0.07 -8.99 12.63
CA GLY A 71 0.45 -8.52 13.92
C GLY A 71 1.97 -8.25 13.97
N LYS A 72 2.70 -8.45 12.87
CA LYS A 72 4.16 -8.20 12.80
C LYS A 72 4.45 -6.90 12.09
N LYS A 73 5.42 -6.15 12.62
CA LYS A 73 5.89 -4.88 12.05
C LYS A 73 6.99 -5.11 11.02
N TYR A 74 6.92 -4.36 9.93
CA TYR A 74 7.88 -4.38 8.84
C TYR A 74 8.20 -2.96 8.39
N THR A 75 9.44 -2.76 7.93
CA THR A 75 9.72 -1.65 7.03
C THR A 75 9.11 -1.95 5.66
N PRO A 76 8.82 -0.93 4.82
CA PRO A 76 8.35 -1.15 3.46
C PRO A 76 9.26 -2.08 2.66
N LYS A 77 10.58 -1.94 2.81
CA LYS A 77 11.58 -2.77 2.13
C LYS A 77 11.49 -4.24 2.55
N ASP A 78 11.41 -4.50 3.84
CA ASP A 78 11.35 -5.87 4.37
C ASP A 78 10.04 -6.54 3.99
N PHE A 79 8.92 -5.81 4.08
CA PHE A 79 7.60 -6.29 3.67
C PHE A 79 7.57 -6.66 2.19
N CYS A 80 8.11 -5.80 1.32
CA CYS A 80 8.16 -6.05 -0.12
C CYS A 80 9.11 -7.20 -0.50
N SER A 81 9.96 -7.65 0.42
CA SER A 81 10.86 -8.79 0.21
C SER A 81 10.27 -10.12 0.70
N LEU A 82 9.07 -10.10 1.31
CA LEU A 82 8.34 -11.31 1.66
C LEU A 82 7.94 -12.07 0.38
N PRO A 83 7.81 -13.41 0.43
CA PRO A 83 7.35 -14.22 -0.70
C PRO A 83 5.83 -14.07 -0.91
N LEU A 84 5.36 -12.84 -1.10
CA LEU A 84 3.99 -12.45 -1.37
C LEU A 84 3.89 -11.89 -2.78
N GLU A 85 2.84 -12.25 -3.50
CA GLU A 85 2.52 -11.61 -4.78
C GLU A 85 1.85 -10.27 -4.53
N LEU A 86 2.63 -9.18 -4.51
CA LEU A 86 2.13 -7.84 -4.16
C LEU A 86 1.72 -7.03 -5.39
N VAL A 87 2.54 -7.03 -6.44
CA VAL A 87 2.34 -6.18 -7.62
C VAL A 87 1.06 -6.60 -8.35
N ASN A 88 0.29 -5.64 -8.83
CA ASN A 88 -0.98 -5.85 -9.56
C ASN A 88 -2.12 -6.43 -8.72
N ARG A 89 -1.99 -6.42 -7.40
CA ARG A 89 -3.12 -6.70 -6.50
C ARG A 89 -3.91 -5.46 -6.18
N VAL A 90 -5.19 -5.64 -5.92
CA VAL A 90 -6.10 -4.60 -5.46
C VAL A 90 -6.49 -4.93 -4.03
N LEU A 91 -6.13 -4.05 -3.11
CA LEU A 91 -6.54 -4.15 -1.71
C LEU A 91 -8.06 -3.93 -1.61
N PRO A 92 -8.76 -4.69 -0.75
CA PRO A 92 -10.19 -4.50 -0.56
C PRO A 92 -10.49 -3.19 0.16
N ASP A 93 -11.62 -2.58 -0.23
CA ASP A 93 -12.24 -1.42 0.41
C ASP A 93 -12.76 -1.74 1.82
#